data_AF-A0A0P9FPF8-F1
#
_entry.id   AF-A0A0P9FPF8-F1
#
_cell.length_a   1.000
_cell.length_b   1.000
_cell.length_c   1.000
_cell.angle_alpha   90.00
_cell.angle_beta   90.00
_cell.angle_gamma   90.00
#
_symmetry.space_group_name_H-M   'P 1'
#
loop_
_entity.id
_entity.type
_entity.pdbx_description
1 polymer ?
#
loop_
_entity_poly.entity_id
_entity_poly.type
_entity_poly.pdbx_seq_one_letter_code
_entity_poly.pdbx_strand_id
1 'polypeptide(L)'
;MKKLFYGFVLLLILVIIFLSQEKESINIDSVQSKAPELSKSIDALVELGRISAIRKENVISEIAKNDEQYGIFACIPDFLAWGGEGLDKSINKFVNSAGNLSDETSQLIYSVFSIANSSEERIERLNSALASGAQHPIIALNFIKYCSHTDSELCSEEAIEKAIQLDFQNGAIWLQSAIYFSKHNNEAKVIESLQELLQANFYNERYGEQIVFYAEALEAELGLSFNLGVIAGIGHAASQPYTFRYLTKWCKDKSDDVIGSDICIKASNDIQLRATTSISKMVGNSIQYEIFSSRGDKESLEDLEKQKIDNYPKGLSKDIELMLMLDPQLAYKYFTMFDLLGEGSTQSMIMKDSETLYSNFDSCSAVKSMSEFFL
;
A
#
# COMPACT_ATOMS: atom_id res chain seq x y z
N MET A 1 -10.20 8.66 54.26
CA MET A 1 -10.36 8.78 52.79
C MET A 1 -9.19 9.47 52.08
N LYS A 2 -8.73 10.67 52.47
CA LYS A 2 -7.62 11.35 51.77
C LYS A 2 -6.30 10.55 51.67
N LYS A 3 -5.92 9.78 52.71
CA LYS A 3 -4.69 8.94 52.69
C LYS A 3 -4.76 7.75 51.72
N LEU A 4 -5.95 7.23 51.45
CA LEU A 4 -6.17 6.11 50.52
C LEU A 4 -6.11 6.56 49.06
N PHE A 5 -6.57 7.80 48.80
CA PHE A 5 -6.50 8.42 47.48
C PHE A 5 -5.05 8.70 47.04
N TYR A 6 -4.21 9.24 47.93
CA TYR A 6 -2.79 9.47 47.60
C TYR A 6 -2.00 8.17 47.35
N GLY A 7 -2.32 7.09 48.07
CA GLY A 7 -1.72 5.78 47.81
C GLY A 7 -2.07 5.23 46.43
N PHE A 8 -3.32 5.39 46.00
CA PHE A 8 -3.78 4.94 44.69
C PHE A 8 -3.15 5.76 43.55
N VAL A 9 -3.07 7.09 43.70
CA VAL A 9 -2.43 7.98 42.70
C VAL A 9 -0.94 7.69 42.57
N LEU A 10 -0.23 7.43 43.68
CA LEU A 10 1.19 7.09 43.65
C LEU A 10 1.45 5.75 42.96
N LEU A 11 0.60 4.75 43.19
CA LEU A 11 0.67 3.45 42.54
C LEU A 11 0.43 3.55 41.02
N LEU A 12 -0.53 4.39 40.62
CA LEU A 12 -0.84 4.65 39.21
C LEU A 12 0.32 5.34 38.48
N ILE A 13 0.97 6.31 39.14
CA ILE A 13 2.17 6.97 38.59
C ILE A 13 3.33 5.97 38.46
N LEU A 14 3.53 5.08 39.44
CA LEU A 14 4.58 4.06 39.37
C LEU A 14 4.33 3.04 38.26
N VAL A 15 3.08 2.65 38.01
CA VAL A 15 2.70 1.78 36.88
C VAL A 15 2.96 2.49 35.55
N ILE A 16 2.63 3.78 35.42
CA ILE A 16 2.92 4.56 34.20
C ILE A 16 4.43 4.70 33.99
N ILE A 17 5.23 4.89 35.05
CA ILE A 17 6.68 4.96 34.94
C ILE A 17 7.25 3.58 34.53
N PHE A 18 6.76 2.49 35.11
CA PHE A 18 7.19 1.13 34.77
C PHE A 18 6.88 0.79 33.30
N LEU A 19 5.68 1.13 32.82
CA LEU A 19 5.27 0.93 31.43
C LEU A 19 5.99 1.85 30.42
N SER A 20 6.57 2.96 30.88
CA SER A 20 7.35 3.85 30.00
C SER A 20 8.85 3.51 29.93
N GLN A 21 9.32 2.54 30.74
CA GLN A 21 10.71 2.08 30.72
C GLN A 21 10.95 0.82 29.90
N GLU A 22 9.91 0.19 29.36
CA GLU A 22 10.06 -0.97 28.48
C GLU A 22 10.36 -0.48 27.05
N LYS A 23 11.60 -0.02 26.86
CA LYS A 23 12.18 0.27 25.56
C LYS A 23 12.79 -1.04 25.04
N GLU A 24 11.96 -1.91 24.47
CA GLU A 24 12.49 -3.10 23.81
C GLU A 24 13.24 -2.71 22.53
N SER A 25 14.49 -3.13 22.48
CA SER A 25 15.32 -3.13 21.28
C SER A 25 14.73 -4.12 20.28
N ILE A 26 14.25 -3.62 19.15
CA ILE A 26 13.97 -4.43 17.96
C ILE A 26 15.22 -5.28 17.68
N ASN A 27 15.05 -6.59 17.61
CA ASN A 27 16.12 -7.53 17.29
C ASN A 27 16.45 -7.43 15.79
N ILE A 28 17.46 -6.62 15.46
CA ILE A 28 17.92 -6.29 14.10
C ILE A 28 18.65 -7.48 13.42
N ASP A 29 18.96 -8.56 14.15
CA ASP A 29 19.78 -9.66 13.64
C ASP A 29 19.06 -10.49 12.56
N SER A 30 17.73 -10.51 12.55
CA SER A 30 16.96 -11.19 11.47
C SER A 30 16.98 -10.42 10.15
N VAL A 31 17.14 -9.09 10.19
CA VAL A 31 17.24 -8.20 9.02
C VAL A 31 18.66 -8.20 8.45
N GLN A 32 19.70 -8.32 9.29
CA GLN A 32 21.10 -8.36 8.83
C GLN A 32 21.44 -9.61 8.01
N SER A 33 20.76 -10.74 8.24
CA SER A 33 21.01 -11.99 7.50
C SER A 33 20.62 -11.92 6.01
N LYS A 34 19.76 -10.98 5.61
CA LYS A 34 19.33 -10.74 4.21
C LYS A 34 19.92 -9.46 3.59
N ALA A 35 20.62 -8.65 4.38
CA ALA A 35 21.20 -7.37 3.95
C ALA A 35 22.17 -7.45 2.75
N PRO A 36 23.00 -8.50 2.57
CA PRO A 36 23.93 -8.57 1.43
C PRO A 36 23.23 -8.85 0.10
N GLU A 37 22.14 -9.61 0.10
CA GLU A 37 21.32 -9.88 -1.09
C GLU A 37 20.41 -8.69 -1.42
N LEU A 38 19.86 -8.03 -0.39
CA LEU A 38 19.06 -6.82 -0.54
C LEU A 38 19.90 -5.64 -1.07
N SER A 39 21.13 -5.46 -0.57
CA SER A 39 22.07 -4.45 -1.08
C SER A 39 22.37 -4.66 -2.56
N LYS A 40 22.65 -5.90 -2.99
CA LYS A 40 22.92 -6.20 -4.40
C LYS A 40 21.70 -5.99 -5.29
N SER A 41 20.50 -6.29 -4.81
CA SER A 41 19.26 -6.03 -5.54
C SER A 41 18.95 -4.53 -5.63
N ILE A 42 19.23 -3.75 -4.57
CA ILE A 42 19.13 -2.29 -4.58
C ILE A 42 20.14 -1.67 -5.55
N ASP A 43 21.40 -2.12 -5.52
CA ASP A 43 22.45 -1.63 -6.44
C ASP A 43 22.12 -1.98 -7.91
N ALA A 44 21.53 -3.16 -8.17
CA ALA A 44 21.08 -3.55 -9.49
C ALA A 44 19.86 -2.74 -9.98
N LEU A 45 18.93 -2.38 -9.08
CA LEU A 45 17.78 -1.52 -9.40
C LEU A 45 18.20 -0.06 -9.65
N VAL A 46 19.21 0.44 -8.92
CA VAL A 46 19.81 1.75 -9.13
C VAL A 46 20.58 1.81 -10.46
N GLU A 47 21.25 0.73 -10.88
CA GLU A 47 21.91 0.66 -12.19
C GLU A 47 20.91 0.56 -13.37
N LEU A 48 19.74 -0.03 -13.15
CA LEU A 48 18.68 -0.14 -14.18
C LEU A 48 17.93 1.19 -14.39
N GLY A 49 17.92 2.08 -13.40
CA GLY A 49 17.41 3.45 -13.51
C GLY A 49 18.46 4.41 -14.09
N ARG A 50 18.61 4.45 -15.43
CA ARG A 50 19.42 5.49 -16.10
C ARG A 50 18.82 6.88 -15.87
N ILE A 51 19.25 7.59 -14.82
CA ILE A 51 19.12 9.05 -14.74
C ILE A 51 20.47 9.65 -14.32
N SER A 52 20.94 10.57 -15.16
CA SER A 52 22.18 11.31 -15.00
C SER A 52 22.21 12.08 -13.68
N ALA A 53 23.33 11.98 -12.97
CA ALA A 53 23.67 12.82 -11.84
C ALA A 53 23.50 14.31 -12.20
N ILE A 54 22.42 14.94 -11.71
CA ILE A 54 22.32 16.39 -11.69
C ILE A 54 23.23 16.87 -10.55
N ARG A 55 24.31 17.51 -10.98
CA ARG A 55 25.33 18.15 -10.17
C ARG A 55 24.68 19.12 -9.18
N LYS A 56 24.89 18.91 -7.88
CA LYS A 56 24.71 19.92 -6.84
C LYS A 56 25.59 21.12 -7.17
N GLU A 57 25.00 22.21 -7.62
CA GLU A 57 25.63 23.53 -7.54
C GLU A 57 24.99 24.34 -6.42
N ASN A 58 25.86 25.07 -5.73
CA ASN A 58 25.67 25.66 -4.43
C ASN A 58 24.57 26.74 -4.42
N VAL A 59 23.63 26.63 -3.49
CA VAL A 59 23.00 27.79 -2.86
C VAL A 59 22.94 27.54 -1.36
N ILE A 60 24.03 27.89 -0.68
CA ILE A 60 23.99 28.25 0.73
C ILE A 60 24.32 29.74 0.78
N SER A 61 23.32 30.55 1.09
CA SER A 61 23.53 31.75 1.89
C SER A 61 22.24 32.14 2.59
N GLU A 62 22.32 32.10 3.93
CA GLU A 62 21.62 32.98 4.87
C GLU A 62 20.11 33.15 4.69
N ILE A 63 19.34 32.52 5.56
CA ILE A 63 18.56 33.21 6.61
C ILE A 63 18.30 32.18 7.72
N ALA A 64 18.97 32.37 8.84
CA ALA A 64 18.54 31.82 10.12
C ALA A 64 18.26 33.02 11.01
N LYS A 65 16.99 33.19 11.42
CA LYS A 65 16.60 33.56 12.78
C LYS A 65 15.10 33.80 12.88
N ASN A 66 14.53 33.12 13.88
CA ASN A 66 13.21 33.31 14.51
C ASN A 66 12.02 32.78 13.72
N ASP A 67 11.57 31.57 14.08
CA ASP A 67 10.26 31.45 14.73
C ASP A 67 10.14 30.08 15.41
N GLU A 68 10.04 30.11 16.74
CA GLU A 68 9.51 29.00 17.53
C GLU A 68 7.98 29.03 17.40
N GLN A 69 7.38 27.83 17.31
CA GLN A 69 5.96 27.54 17.58
C GLN A 69 4.91 27.65 16.46
N TYR A 70 5.30 27.68 15.18
CA TYR A 70 4.39 27.37 14.09
C TYR A 70 4.80 26.05 13.43
N GLY A 71 3.93 25.04 13.53
CA GLY A 71 4.17 23.77 12.85
C GLY A 71 4.29 23.99 11.34
N ILE A 72 5.12 23.16 10.68
CA ILE A 72 5.44 23.08 9.24
C ILE A 72 4.31 23.46 8.25
N PHE A 73 3.04 23.31 8.64
CA PHE A 73 1.83 23.68 7.90
C PHE A 73 1.53 25.18 7.82
N ALA A 74 2.10 26.03 8.68
CA ALA A 74 1.95 27.47 8.56
C ALA A 74 2.73 28.06 7.37
N CYS A 75 3.68 27.29 6.83
CA CYS A 75 4.62 27.72 5.80
C CYS A 75 4.25 27.21 4.40
N ILE A 76 3.33 26.26 4.29
CA ILE A 76 2.79 25.82 3.01
C ILE A 76 1.72 26.85 2.63
N PRO A 77 1.82 27.52 1.46
CA PRO A 77 0.69 28.29 0.93
C PRO A 77 -0.56 27.39 0.82
N ASP A 78 -1.69 27.89 0.36
CA ASP A 78 -2.83 27.06 -0.09
C ASP A 78 -2.48 26.09 -1.27
N PHE A 79 -1.20 25.75 -1.47
CA PHE A 79 -0.64 24.79 -2.42
C PHE A 79 -1.23 23.37 -2.30
N LEU A 80 -1.78 22.98 -1.15
CA LEU A 80 -2.55 21.73 -1.06
C LEU A 80 -3.95 21.79 -1.70
N ALA A 81 -4.36 22.95 -2.24
CA ALA A 81 -5.55 23.11 -3.07
C ALA A 81 -5.33 22.73 -4.55
N TRP A 82 -4.22 22.04 -4.88
CA TRP A 82 -3.85 21.65 -6.25
C TRP A 82 -4.65 20.46 -6.83
N GLY A 83 -5.77 20.09 -6.20
CA GLY A 83 -6.87 19.33 -6.81
C GLY A 83 -7.83 20.25 -7.58
N GLY A 84 -7.30 21.15 -8.41
CA GLY A 84 -8.13 22.02 -9.23
C GLY A 84 -8.76 21.23 -10.37
N GLU A 85 -10.03 21.50 -10.69
CA GLU A 85 -10.77 20.85 -11.80
C GLU A 85 -9.98 20.78 -13.13
N GLY A 86 -9.04 21.71 -13.35
CA GLY A 86 -8.17 21.75 -14.54
C GLY A 86 -7.14 20.62 -14.61
N LEU A 87 -6.52 20.22 -13.50
CA LEU A 87 -5.54 19.13 -13.46
C LEU A 87 -6.24 17.79 -13.67
N ASP A 88 -7.33 17.56 -12.93
CA ASP A 88 -8.16 16.36 -13.09
C ASP A 88 -8.67 16.21 -14.52
N LYS A 89 -9.15 17.31 -15.12
CA LYS A 89 -9.59 17.31 -16.52
C LYS A 89 -8.46 16.97 -17.49
N SER A 90 -7.23 17.42 -17.23
CA SER A 90 -6.06 17.16 -18.08
C SER A 90 -5.61 15.71 -17.97
N ILE A 91 -5.52 15.18 -16.75
CA ILE A 91 -5.25 13.76 -16.47
C ILE A 91 -6.31 12.90 -17.16
N ASN A 92 -7.60 13.20 -16.95
CA ASN A 92 -8.69 12.43 -17.56
C ASN A 92 -8.67 12.46 -19.08
N LYS A 93 -8.33 13.61 -19.68
CA LYS A 93 -8.21 13.73 -21.13
C LYS A 93 -7.07 12.84 -21.65
N PHE A 94 -5.90 12.88 -20.99
CA PHE A 94 -4.76 12.05 -21.36
C PHE A 94 -5.08 10.56 -21.24
N VAL A 95 -5.50 10.12 -20.06
CA VAL A 95 -5.75 8.69 -19.81
C VAL A 95 -6.82 8.14 -20.76
N ASN A 96 -7.88 8.92 -21.06
CA ASN A 96 -8.87 8.51 -22.06
C ASN A 96 -8.31 8.49 -23.50
N SER A 97 -7.36 9.37 -23.83
CA SER A 97 -6.73 9.37 -25.15
C SER A 97 -5.80 8.18 -25.37
N ALA A 98 -5.20 7.63 -24.31
CA ALA A 98 -4.36 6.44 -24.34
C ALA A 98 -5.11 5.21 -24.89
N GLY A 99 -6.44 5.15 -24.72
CA GLY A 99 -7.26 4.07 -25.26
C GLY A 99 -7.28 4.00 -26.80
N ASN A 100 -6.89 5.09 -27.49
CA ASN A 100 -6.78 5.11 -28.95
C ASN A 100 -5.40 4.66 -29.47
N LEU A 101 -4.43 4.47 -28.58
CA LEU A 101 -3.06 4.08 -28.93
C LEU A 101 -2.90 2.57 -28.83
N SER A 102 -2.19 1.95 -29.77
CA SER A 102 -2.08 0.49 -29.85
C SER A 102 -0.91 -0.11 -29.05
N ASP A 103 -0.05 0.71 -28.45
CA ASP A 103 1.09 0.21 -27.68
C ASP A 103 0.65 -0.32 -26.30
N GLU A 104 1.42 -1.29 -25.80
CA GLU A 104 1.11 -2.02 -24.57
C GLU A 104 1.01 -1.10 -23.34
N THR A 105 1.91 -0.10 -23.24
CA THR A 105 1.92 0.86 -22.14
C THR A 105 0.67 1.74 -22.14
N SER A 106 0.28 2.28 -23.29
CA SER A 106 -0.95 3.07 -23.42
C SER A 106 -2.21 2.25 -23.14
N GLN A 107 -2.25 0.98 -23.58
CA GLN A 107 -3.36 0.08 -23.27
C GLN A 107 -3.44 -0.25 -21.77
N LEU A 108 -2.29 -0.43 -21.11
CA LEU A 108 -2.21 -0.62 -19.67
C LEU A 108 -2.70 0.62 -18.91
N ILE A 109 -2.21 1.81 -19.29
CA ILE A 109 -2.64 3.10 -18.72
C ILE A 109 -4.14 3.27 -18.90
N TYR A 110 -4.67 3.09 -20.11
CA TYR A 110 -6.10 3.23 -20.35
C TYR A 110 -6.89 2.24 -19.51
N SER A 111 -6.58 0.95 -19.54
CA SER A 111 -7.41 -0.06 -18.90
C SER A 111 -7.41 0.03 -17.38
N VAL A 112 -6.26 0.37 -16.77
CA VAL A 112 -6.14 0.44 -15.31
C VAL A 112 -6.57 1.81 -14.78
N PHE A 113 -6.26 2.91 -15.47
CA PHE A 113 -6.30 4.26 -14.89
C PHE A 113 -7.41 5.17 -15.39
N SER A 114 -8.04 4.85 -16.53
CA SER A 114 -9.10 5.70 -17.09
C SER A 114 -10.28 5.81 -16.15
N ILE A 115 -10.92 6.97 -16.02
CA ILE A 115 -12.18 7.03 -15.25
C ILE A 115 -13.23 6.18 -15.97
N ALA A 116 -13.81 5.23 -15.24
CA ALA A 116 -14.95 4.45 -15.69
C ALA A 116 -16.21 4.97 -15.00
N ASN A 117 -17.32 5.05 -15.73
CA ASN A 117 -18.60 5.51 -15.19
C ASN A 117 -19.29 4.41 -14.36
N SER A 118 -18.86 3.16 -14.51
CA SER A 118 -19.33 2.00 -13.75
C SER A 118 -18.26 0.93 -13.58
N SER A 119 -18.49 -0.02 -12.67
CA SER A 119 -17.66 -1.22 -12.53
C SER A 119 -17.67 -2.07 -13.79
N GLU A 120 -18.81 -2.14 -14.49
CA GLU A 120 -18.96 -2.89 -15.75
C GLU A 120 -18.04 -2.32 -16.84
N GLU A 121 -18.03 -0.99 -17.02
CA GLU A 121 -17.15 -0.34 -18.00
C GLU A 121 -15.67 -0.58 -17.68
N ARG A 122 -15.29 -0.56 -16.39
CA ARG A 122 -13.93 -0.91 -15.99
C ARG A 122 -13.58 -2.36 -16.34
N ILE A 123 -14.49 -3.30 -16.11
CA ILE A 123 -14.28 -4.72 -16.40
C ILE A 123 -14.17 -4.98 -17.89
N GLU A 124 -15.00 -4.33 -18.71
CA GLU A 124 -14.89 -4.38 -20.16
C GLU A 124 -13.49 -3.96 -20.64
N ARG A 125 -12.94 -2.87 -20.09
CA ARG A 125 -11.60 -2.39 -20.42
C ARG A 125 -10.51 -3.37 -19.99
N LEU A 126 -10.55 -3.83 -18.73
CA LEU A 126 -9.59 -4.80 -18.21
C LEU A 126 -9.65 -6.14 -18.97
N ASN A 127 -10.84 -6.65 -19.25
CA ASN A 127 -11.04 -7.87 -20.04
C ASN A 127 -10.52 -7.71 -21.47
N SER A 128 -10.75 -6.55 -22.10
CA SER A 128 -10.24 -6.26 -23.43
C SER A 128 -8.71 -6.23 -23.46
N ALA A 129 -8.07 -5.70 -22.42
CA ALA A 129 -6.61 -5.72 -22.29
C ALA A 129 -6.05 -7.14 -22.06
N LEU A 130 -6.72 -7.95 -21.24
CA LEU A 130 -6.37 -9.38 -21.09
C LEU A 130 -6.50 -10.12 -22.42
N ALA A 131 -7.56 -9.86 -23.19
CA ALA A 131 -7.82 -10.50 -24.48
C ALA A 131 -6.86 -10.03 -25.59
N SER A 132 -6.38 -8.79 -25.55
CA SER A 132 -5.38 -8.26 -26.49
C SER A 132 -3.96 -8.78 -26.23
N GLY A 133 -3.78 -9.55 -25.15
CA GLY A 133 -2.50 -10.14 -24.78
C GLY A 133 -1.62 -9.25 -23.93
N ALA A 134 -2.16 -8.20 -23.28
CA ALA A 134 -1.41 -7.44 -22.29
C ALA A 134 -1.11 -8.35 -21.08
N GLN A 135 0.15 -8.76 -20.94
CA GLN A 135 0.58 -9.73 -19.92
C GLN A 135 1.02 -9.04 -18.62
N HIS A 136 0.27 -8.02 -18.19
CA HIS A 136 0.66 -7.24 -17.02
C HIS A 136 -0.07 -7.71 -15.76
N PRO A 137 0.64 -8.12 -14.69
CA PRO A 137 0.05 -8.58 -13.42
C PRO A 137 -0.96 -7.60 -12.80
N ILE A 138 -0.70 -6.29 -12.92
CA ILE A 138 -1.62 -5.24 -12.46
C ILE A 138 -3.01 -5.36 -13.12
N ILE A 139 -3.08 -5.70 -14.41
CA ILE A 139 -4.36 -5.86 -15.11
C ILE A 139 -5.11 -7.06 -14.54
N ALA A 140 -4.44 -8.19 -14.38
CA ALA A 140 -5.03 -9.40 -13.82
C ALA A 140 -5.56 -9.18 -12.39
N LEU A 141 -4.75 -8.58 -11.53
CA LEU A 141 -5.12 -8.32 -10.14
C LEU A 141 -6.33 -7.39 -10.05
N ASN A 142 -6.33 -6.30 -10.84
CA ASN A 142 -7.47 -5.38 -10.89
C ASN A 142 -8.71 -6.05 -11.50
N PHE A 143 -8.56 -6.87 -12.53
CA PHE A 143 -9.67 -7.58 -13.16
C PHE A 143 -10.43 -8.45 -12.14
N ILE A 144 -9.71 -9.32 -11.42
CA ILE A 144 -10.32 -10.19 -10.39
C ILE A 144 -10.93 -9.36 -9.26
N LYS A 145 -10.24 -8.29 -8.85
CA LYS A 145 -10.73 -7.36 -7.81
C LYS A 145 -12.06 -6.73 -8.21
N TYR A 146 -12.19 -6.20 -9.42
CA TYR A 146 -13.47 -5.63 -9.90
C TYR A 146 -14.53 -6.72 -10.09
N CYS A 147 -14.17 -7.89 -10.60
CA CYS A 147 -15.09 -9.03 -10.71
C CYS A 147 -15.63 -9.52 -9.35
N SER A 148 -14.89 -9.29 -8.27
CA SER A 148 -15.38 -9.57 -6.92
C SER A 148 -16.48 -8.60 -6.45
N HIS A 149 -16.78 -7.53 -7.21
CA HIS A 149 -17.74 -6.48 -6.87
C HIS A 149 -18.95 -6.40 -7.80
N THR A 150 -18.99 -7.15 -8.91
CA THR A 150 -20.11 -7.16 -9.86
C THR A 150 -20.48 -8.59 -10.26
N ASP A 151 -21.66 -8.76 -10.85
CA ASP A 151 -22.15 -10.01 -11.42
C ASP A 151 -22.05 -9.99 -12.96
N SER A 152 -21.13 -9.19 -13.52
CA SER A 152 -20.89 -9.09 -14.97
C SER A 152 -20.59 -10.45 -15.59
N GLU A 153 -21.21 -10.74 -16.75
CA GLU A 153 -20.99 -11.98 -17.51
C GLU A 153 -19.54 -12.14 -17.99
N LEU A 154 -18.77 -11.04 -18.07
CA LEU A 154 -17.35 -11.05 -18.39
C LEU A 154 -16.48 -11.65 -17.28
N CYS A 155 -17.01 -11.73 -16.06
CA CYS A 155 -16.34 -12.31 -14.90
C CYS A 155 -16.62 -13.81 -14.80
N SER A 156 -16.37 -14.56 -15.87
CA SER A 156 -16.51 -16.01 -15.89
C SER A 156 -15.37 -16.69 -15.13
N GLU A 157 -15.60 -17.92 -14.65
CA GLU A 157 -14.55 -18.73 -14.01
C GLU A 157 -13.33 -18.88 -14.93
N GLU A 158 -13.54 -19.13 -16.22
CA GLU A 158 -12.46 -19.22 -17.22
C GLU A 158 -11.66 -17.90 -17.32
N ALA A 159 -12.32 -16.74 -17.27
CA ALA A 159 -11.65 -15.45 -17.31
C ALA A 159 -10.81 -15.21 -16.05
N ILE A 160 -11.32 -15.59 -14.88
CA ILE A 160 -10.59 -15.51 -13.61
C ILE A 160 -9.37 -16.43 -13.62
N GLU A 161 -9.51 -17.67 -14.08
CA GLU A 161 -8.39 -18.60 -14.19
C GLU A 161 -7.31 -18.09 -15.14
N LYS A 162 -7.69 -17.51 -16.30
CA LYS A 162 -6.73 -16.87 -17.21
C LYS A 162 -6.00 -15.70 -16.57
N ALA A 163 -6.70 -14.85 -15.82
CA ALA A 163 -6.07 -13.74 -15.10
C ALA A 163 -5.07 -14.24 -14.04
N ILE A 164 -5.42 -15.28 -13.29
CA ILE A 164 -4.54 -15.90 -12.29
C ILE A 164 -3.21 -16.34 -12.91
N GLN A 165 -3.23 -16.92 -14.12
CA GLN A 165 -2.00 -17.40 -14.78
C GLN A 165 -0.95 -16.30 -15.02
N LEU A 166 -1.35 -15.02 -15.07
CA LEU A 166 -0.42 -13.90 -15.26
C LEU A 166 0.42 -13.57 -14.01
N ASP A 167 0.00 -14.02 -12.82
CA ASP A 167 0.73 -13.77 -11.58
C ASP A 167 0.60 -14.93 -10.57
N PHE A 168 0.54 -16.17 -11.06
CA PHE A 168 0.20 -17.36 -10.25
C PHE A 168 1.18 -17.65 -9.10
N GLN A 169 2.38 -17.07 -9.12
CA GLN A 169 3.35 -17.21 -8.02
C GLN A 169 3.15 -16.20 -6.89
N ASN A 170 2.20 -15.26 -7.06
CA ASN A 170 1.90 -14.19 -6.13
C ASN A 170 0.66 -14.52 -5.28
N GLY A 171 0.80 -14.60 -3.95
CA GLY A 171 -0.30 -14.88 -3.03
C GLY A 171 -1.44 -13.85 -3.11
N ALA A 172 -1.17 -12.62 -3.55
CA ALA A 172 -2.21 -11.60 -3.69
C ALA A 172 -3.24 -11.94 -4.79
N ILE A 173 -2.83 -12.60 -5.89
CA ILE A 173 -3.77 -13.00 -6.95
C ILE A 173 -4.73 -14.08 -6.44
N TRP A 174 -4.20 -15.01 -5.64
CA TRP A 174 -4.96 -16.09 -5.03
C TRP A 174 -5.90 -15.60 -3.93
N LEU A 175 -5.52 -14.56 -3.19
CA LEU A 175 -6.43 -13.90 -2.26
C LEU A 175 -7.63 -13.30 -3.01
N GLN A 176 -7.39 -12.55 -4.09
CA GLN A 176 -8.47 -11.97 -4.89
C GLN A 176 -9.36 -13.08 -5.51
N SER A 177 -8.76 -14.17 -5.96
CA SER A 177 -9.48 -15.36 -6.43
C SER A 177 -10.40 -15.95 -5.34
N ALA A 178 -9.88 -16.15 -4.12
CA ALA A 178 -10.66 -16.66 -3.01
C ALA A 178 -11.86 -15.76 -2.66
N ILE A 179 -11.69 -14.43 -2.73
CA ILE A 179 -12.76 -13.45 -2.52
C ILE A 179 -13.84 -13.60 -3.61
N TYR A 180 -13.43 -13.65 -4.88
CA TYR A 180 -14.33 -13.84 -6.02
C TYR A 180 -15.15 -15.13 -5.87
N PHE A 181 -14.50 -16.27 -5.62
CA PHE A 181 -15.19 -17.55 -5.50
C PHE A 181 -16.04 -17.66 -4.24
N SER A 182 -15.67 -16.96 -3.16
CA SER A 182 -16.49 -16.87 -1.95
C SER A 182 -17.81 -16.15 -2.23
N LYS A 183 -17.79 -15.08 -3.03
CA LYS A 183 -19.01 -14.38 -3.46
C LYS A 183 -19.94 -15.28 -4.26
N HIS A 184 -19.37 -16.13 -5.12
CA HIS A 184 -20.12 -17.03 -6.01
C HIS A 184 -20.46 -18.39 -5.39
N ASN A 185 -20.20 -18.58 -4.09
CA ASN A 185 -20.43 -19.82 -3.34
C ASN A 185 -19.76 -21.05 -3.98
N ASN A 186 -18.63 -20.88 -4.66
CA ASN A 186 -17.86 -21.99 -5.23
C ASN A 186 -16.83 -22.50 -4.20
N GLU A 187 -17.30 -23.32 -3.27
CA GLU A 187 -16.50 -23.82 -2.13
C GLU A 187 -15.19 -24.50 -2.55
N ALA A 188 -15.22 -25.34 -3.59
CA ALA A 188 -14.04 -26.03 -4.07
C ALA A 188 -12.95 -25.05 -4.52
N LYS A 189 -13.35 -24.02 -5.29
CA LYS A 189 -12.43 -22.99 -5.78
C LYS A 189 -11.96 -22.02 -4.69
N VAL A 190 -12.77 -21.79 -3.65
CA VAL A 190 -12.31 -21.04 -2.46
C VAL A 190 -11.18 -21.80 -1.77
N ILE A 191 -11.37 -23.09 -1.50
CA ILE A 191 -10.36 -23.93 -0.85
C ILE A 191 -9.09 -24.01 -1.71
N GLU A 192 -9.23 -24.26 -3.02
CA GLU A 192 -8.12 -24.27 -3.98
C GLU A 192 -7.35 -22.94 -3.92
N SER A 193 -8.04 -21.81 -4.01
CA SER A 193 -7.39 -20.50 -3.99
C SER A 193 -6.64 -20.23 -2.68
N LEU A 194 -7.19 -20.63 -1.53
CA LEU A 194 -6.49 -20.47 -0.25
C LEU A 194 -5.29 -21.43 -0.12
N GLN A 195 -5.36 -22.63 -0.70
CA GLN A 195 -4.24 -23.57 -0.75
C GLN A 195 -3.11 -23.05 -1.64
N GLU A 196 -3.44 -22.47 -2.79
CA GLU A 196 -2.46 -21.87 -3.70
C GLU A 196 -1.85 -20.59 -3.12
N LEU A 197 -2.63 -19.78 -2.39
CA LEU A 197 -2.11 -18.65 -1.62
C LEU A 197 -0.99 -19.08 -0.68
N LEU A 198 -1.18 -20.17 0.06
CA LEU A 198 -0.20 -20.72 1.00
C LEU A 198 1.04 -21.31 0.31
N GLN A 199 0.92 -21.71 -0.96
CA GLN A 199 2.02 -22.26 -1.76
C GLN A 199 2.75 -21.19 -2.60
N ALA A 200 2.17 -19.99 -2.72
CA ALA A 200 2.72 -18.91 -3.53
C ALA A 200 4.11 -18.47 -3.03
N ASN A 201 5.03 -18.28 -3.98
CA ASN A 201 6.44 -17.93 -3.72
C ASN A 201 6.62 -16.60 -3.01
N PHE A 202 5.77 -15.61 -3.34
CA PHE A 202 5.80 -14.28 -2.75
C PHE A 202 4.38 -13.75 -2.58
N TYR A 203 4.24 -12.61 -1.90
CA TYR A 203 2.98 -11.91 -1.73
C TYR A 203 3.21 -10.43 -2.02
N ASN A 204 2.52 -9.89 -3.02
CA ASN A 204 2.69 -8.51 -3.44
C ASN A 204 1.36 -7.96 -3.99
N GLU A 205 0.74 -7.00 -3.30
CA GLU A 205 -0.49 -6.34 -3.77
C GLU A 205 -0.29 -5.37 -4.95
N ARG A 206 0.97 -5.22 -5.42
CA ARG A 206 1.37 -4.32 -6.51
C ARG A 206 0.98 -2.87 -6.21
N TYR A 207 0.99 -2.46 -4.93
CA TYR A 207 0.46 -1.16 -4.51
C TYR A 207 1.43 -0.05 -4.91
N GLY A 208 2.71 -0.23 -4.57
CA GLY A 208 3.76 0.71 -4.95
C GLY A 208 4.00 0.75 -6.46
N GLU A 209 4.03 -0.41 -7.11
CA GLU A 209 4.19 -0.56 -8.56
C GLU A 209 3.11 0.20 -9.32
N GLN A 210 1.84 0.10 -8.90
CA GLN A 210 0.75 0.86 -9.51
C GLN A 210 0.93 2.38 -9.38
N ILE A 211 1.40 2.85 -8.23
CA ILE A 211 1.60 4.29 -7.97
C ILE A 211 2.76 4.83 -8.81
N VAL A 212 3.89 4.12 -8.84
CA VAL A 212 5.06 4.51 -9.64
C VAL A 212 4.70 4.50 -11.12
N PHE A 213 4.06 3.44 -11.61
CA PHE A 213 3.66 3.32 -13.00
C PHE A 213 2.68 4.45 -13.40
N TYR A 214 1.74 4.80 -12.52
CA TYR A 214 0.84 5.95 -12.74
C TYR A 214 1.62 7.27 -12.83
N ALA A 215 2.58 7.49 -11.93
CA ALA A 215 3.36 8.71 -11.88
C ALA A 215 4.25 8.89 -13.12
N GLU A 216 4.96 7.83 -13.53
CA GLU A 216 5.80 7.83 -14.73
C GLU A 216 4.98 8.09 -16.00
N ALA A 217 3.79 7.49 -16.10
CA ALA A 217 2.87 7.71 -17.22
C ALA A 217 2.45 9.18 -17.32
N LEU A 218 2.12 9.81 -16.19
CA LEU A 218 1.74 11.23 -16.17
C LEU A 218 2.92 12.16 -16.45
N GLU A 219 4.12 11.83 -15.96
CA GLU A 219 5.33 12.61 -16.22
C GLU A 219 5.71 12.57 -17.71
N ALA A 220 5.73 11.39 -18.30
CA ALA A 220 6.11 11.21 -19.71
C ALA A 220 5.17 11.94 -20.68
N GLU A 221 3.87 11.97 -20.37
CA GLU A 221 2.83 12.36 -21.34
C GLU A 221 2.27 13.77 -21.10
N LEU A 222 2.18 14.19 -19.83
CA LEU A 222 1.68 15.52 -19.46
C LEU A 222 2.78 16.47 -19.00
N GLY A 223 4.03 16.00 -18.85
CA GLY A 223 5.11 16.78 -18.26
C GLY A 223 4.82 17.19 -16.81
N LEU A 224 3.92 16.46 -16.13
CA LEU A 224 3.67 16.65 -14.70
C LEU A 224 4.90 16.21 -13.91
N SER A 225 5.18 16.85 -12.79
CA SER A 225 6.26 16.35 -11.92
C SER A 225 5.90 14.96 -11.40
N PHE A 226 6.88 14.07 -11.35
CA PHE A 226 6.72 12.73 -10.78
C PHE A 226 5.94 12.73 -9.45
N ASN A 227 6.23 13.67 -8.54
CA ASN A 227 5.58 13.75 -7.22
C ASN A 227 4.08 14.06 -7.30
N LEU A 228 3.66 14.92 -8.23
CA LEU A 228 2.24 15.15 -8.49
C LEU A 228 1.59 13.89 -9.06
N GLY A 229 2.31 13.19 -9.95
CA GLY A 229 1.91 11.88 -10.45
C GLY A 229 1.72 10.85 -9.34
N VAL A 230 2.62 10.83 -8.35
CA VAL A 230 2.53 9.96 -7.17
C VAL A 230 1.30 10.29 -6.32
N ILE A 231 1.02 11.57 -6.06
CA ILE A 231 -0.18 11.98 -5.30
C ILE A 231 -1.45 11.49 -6.00
N ALA A 232 -1.54 11.71 -7.31
CA ALA A 232 -2.67 11.24 -8.11
C ALA A 232 -2.74 9.70 -8.14
N GLY A 233 -1.60 9.01 -8.22
CA GLY A 233 -1.48 7.56 -8.17
C GLY A 233 -1.95 6.97 -6.84
N ILE A 234 -1.60 7.59 -5.70
CA ILE A 234 -2.11 7.20 -4.37
C ILE A 234 -3.64 7.34 -4.33
N GLY A 235 -4.16 8.47 -4.79
CA GLY A 235 -5.60 8.71 -4.88
C GLY A 235 -6.31 7.66 -5.72
N HIS A 236 -5.75 7.32 -6.88
CA HIS A 236 -6.24 6.25 -7.74
C HIS A 236 -6.21 4.89 -7.02
N ALA A 237 -5.08 4.49 -6.44
CA ALA A 237 -4.91 3.21 -5.74
C ALA A 237 -5.84 3.07 -4.53
N ALA A 238 -6.12 4.16 -3.82
CA ALA A 238 -7.05 4.21 -2.70
C ALA A 238 -8.52 4.12 -3.14
N SER A 239 -8.85 4.61 -4.35
CA SER A 239 -10.22 4.53 -4.90
C SER A 239 -10.61 3.12 -5.38
N GLN A 240 -9.64 2.21 -5.49
CA GLN A 240 -9.88 0.86 -5.99
C GLN A 240 -10.79 0.06 -5.04
N PRO A 241 -11.69 -0.79 -5.54
CA PRO A 241 -12.70 -1.43 -4.71
C PRO A 241 -12.10 -2.57 -3.87
N TYR A 242 -12.00 -2.40 -2.55
CA TYR A 242 -11.54 -3.45 -1.64
C TYR A 242 -12.74 -4.08 -0.91
N THR A 243 -13.06 -5.35 -1.19
CA THR A 243 -14.04 -6.11 -0.42
C THR A 243 -13.43 -7.42 0.04
N PHE A 244 -13.45 -7.65 1.35
CA PHE A 244 -13.06 -8.91 1.95
C PHE A 244 -14.25 -9.61 2.60
N ARG A 245 -15.40 -8.93 2.62
CA ARG A 245 -16.62 -9.36 3.31
C ARG A 245 -17.05 -10.77 2.91
N TYR A 246 -16.94 -11.12 1.63
CA TYR A 246 -17.35 -12.43 1.14
C TYR A 246 -16.47 -13.55 1.69
N LEU A 247 -15.14 -13.38 1.65
CA LEU A 247 -14.21 -14.36 2.22
C LEU A 247 -14.33 -14.43 3.74
N THR A 248 -14.40 -13.30 4.43
CA THR A 248 -14.59 -13.26 5.88
C THR A 248 -15.88 -13.96 6.30
N LYS A 249 -16.98 -13.72 5.57
CA LYS A 249 -18.25 -14.41 5.80
C LYS A 249 -18.12 -15.91 5.55
N TRP A 250 -17.52 -16.32 4.43
CA TRP A 250 -17.33 -17.74 4.12
C TRP A 250 -16.51 -18.44 5.21
N CYS A 251 -15.40 -17.84 5.65
CA CYS A 251 -14.57 -18.36 6.74
C CYS A 251 -15.32 -18.48 8.06
N LYS A 252 -16.17 -17.49 8.39
CA LYS A 252 -17.03 -17.54 9.58
C LYS A 252 -18.05 -18.68 9.50
N ASP A 253 -18.71 -18.82 8.35
CA ASP A 253 -19.71 -19.87 8.12
C ASP A 253 -19.06 -21.27 8.14
N LYS A 254 -17.74 -21.35 7.92
CA LYS A 254 -16.91 -22.56 8.01
C LYS A 254 -16.16 -22.73 9.32
N SER A 255 -16.49 -21.95 10.35
CA SER A 255 -15.83 -22.03 11.65
C SER A 255 -15.93 -23.40 12.32
N ASP A 256 -17.04 -24.12 12.17
CA ASP A 256 -17.22 -25.47 12.72
C ASP A 256 -16.73 -26.59 11.77
N ASP A 257 -16.41 -26.25 10.52
CA ASP A 257 -15.81 -27.16 9.54
C ASP A 257 -14.30 -27.26 9.81
N VAL A 258 -13.82 -28.47 10.09
CA VAL A 258 -12.40 -28.72 10.35
C VAL A 258 -11.53 -28.24 9.19
N ILE A 259 -11.91 -28.54 7.95
CA ILE A 259 -11.12 -28.20 6.77
C ILE A 259 -11.23 -26.71 6.50
N GLY A 260 -12.46 -26.20 6.42
CA GLY A 260 -12.73 -24.81 6.08
C GLY A 260 -12.15 -23.82 7.09
N SER A 261 -12.21 -24.14 8.39
CA SER A 261 -11.59 -23.27 9.39
C SER A 261 -10.07 -23.37 9.42
N ASP A 262 -9.49 -24.56 9.31
CA ASP A 262 -8.02 -24.73 9.31
C ASP A 262 -7.39 -23.97 8.13
N ILE A 263 -7.97 -24.07 6.93
CA ILE A 263 -7.45 -23.35 5.78
C ILE A 263 -7.60 -21.82 5.94
N CYS A 264 -8.72 -21.34 6.50
CA CYS A 264 -8.89 -19.92 6.76
C CYS A 264 -7.91 -19.37 7.79
N ILE A 265 -7.66 -20.11 8.88
CA ILE A 265 -6.69 -19.70 9.91
C ILE A 265 -5.27 -19.66 9.31
N LYS A 266 -4.87 -20.70 8.57
CA LYS A 266 -3.56 -20.74 7.91
C LYS A 266 -3.38 -19.60 6.92
N ALA A 267 -4.35 -19.42 6.00
CA ALA A 267 -4.29 -18.38 4.99
C ALA A 267 -4.31 -16.97 5.61
N SER A 268 -5.13 -16.74 6.63
CA SER A 268 -5.18 -15.43 7.29
C SER A 268 -3.88 -15.12 8.05
N ASN A 269 -3.27 -16.09 8.72
CA ASN A 269 -1.94 -15.92 9.31
C ASN A 269 -0.87 -15.61 8.27
N ASP A 270 -0.88 -16.33 7.16
CA ASP A 270 0.05 -16.10 6.06
C ASP A 270 -0.10 -14.68 5.47
N ILE A 271 -1.34 -14.21 5.27
CA ILE A 271 -1.63 -12.84 4.82
C ILE A 271 -1.09 -11.80 5.82
N GLN A 272 -1.26 -11.99 7.13
CA GLN A 272 -0.73 -11.07 8.13
C GLN A 272 0.80 -10.96 8.09
N LEU A 273 1.47 -12.08 7.87
CA LEU A 273 2.92 -12.17 7.84
C LEU A 273 3.51 -11.59 6.56
N ARG A 274 2.91 -11.88 5.39
CA ARG A 274 3.50 -11.60 4.09
C ARG A 274 2.91 -10.38 3.37
N ALA A 275 1.71 -9.92 3.73
CA ALA A 275 1.12 -8.79 3.03
C ALA A 275 1.91 -7.50 3.19
N THR A 276 1.97 -6.70 2.12
CA THR A 276 2.72 -5.45 2.09
C THR A 276 1.86 -4.29 2.59
N THR A 277 0.53 -4.35 2.44
CA THR A 277 -0.37 -3.30 2.93
C THR A 277 -0.94 -3.59 4.31
N SER A 278 -1.13 -2.55 5.13
CA SER A 278 -1.81 -2.69 6.42
C SER A 278 -3.24 -3.18 6.27
N ILE A 279 -3.92 -2.82 5.17
CA ILE A 279 -5.31 -3.25 4.90
C ILE A 279 -5.38 -4.77 4.77
N SER A 280 -4.52 -5.40 3.97
CA SER A 280 -4.49 -6.87 3.86
C SER A 280 -4.15 -7.55 5.19
N LYS A 281 -3.23 -6.98 5.98
CA LYS A 281 -2.95 -7.48 7.34
C LYS A 281 -4.16 -7.38 8.27
N MET A 282 -4.95 -6.31 8.17
CA MET A 282 -6.23 -6.17 8.89
C MET A 282 -7.24 -7.23 8.48
N VAL A 283 -7.25 -7.63 7.21
CA VAL A 283 -8.13 -8.69 6.70
C VAL A 283 -7.80 -10.03 7.31
N GLY A 284 -6.51 -10.41 7.33
CA GLY A 284 -6.09 -11.64 7.99
C GLY A 284 -6.50 -11.65 9.46
N ASN A 285 -6.24 -10.55 10.17
CA ASN A 285 -6.72 -10.36 11.54
C ASN A 285 -8.25 -10.50 11.68
N SER A 286 -9.02 -9.90 10.77
CA SER A 286 -10.49 -9.94 10.82
C SER A 286 -11.03 -11.36 10.58
N ILE A 287 -10.42 -12.14 9.68
CA ILE A 287 -10.81 -13.53 9.44
C ILE A 287 -10.58 -14.37 10.69
N GLN A 288 -9.40 -14.27 11.30
CA GLN A 288 -9.10 -14.99 12.55
C GLN A 288 -10.07 -14.61 13.67
N TYR A 289 -10.31 -13.31 13.84
CA TYR A 289 -11.23 -12.81 14.87
C TYR A 289 -12.64 -13.41 14.73
N GLU A 290 -13.20 -13.42 13.52
CA GLU A 290 -14.53 -13.98 13.29
C GLU A 290 -14.58 -15.49 13.59
N ILE A 291 -13.54 -16.24 13.21
CA ILE A 291 -13.45 -17.68 13.50
C ILE A 291 -13.34 -17.93 15.00
N PHE A 292 -12.38 -17.32 15.69
CA PHE A 292 -12.18 -17.54 17.13
C PHE A 292 -13.39 -17.05 17.95
N SER A 293 -13.98 -15.92 17.57
CA SER A 293 -15.20 -15.41 18.20
C SER A 293 -16.37 -16.36 18.01
N SER A 294 -16.55 -16.96 16.83
CA SER A 294 -17.65 -17.90 16.58
C SER A 294 -17.51 -19.19 17.40
N ARG A 295 -16.28 -19.61 17.69
CA ARG A 295 -15.96 -20.79 18.51
C ARG A 295 -15.96 -20.53 20.01
N GLY A 296 -15.98 -19.26 20.43
CA GLY A 296 -15.80 -18.87 21.83
C GLY A 296 -14.38 -19.09 22.36
N ASP A 297 -13.38 -19.11 21.47
CA ASP A 297 -11.97 -19.31 21.81
C ASP A 297 -11.34 -18.01 22.33
N LYS A 298 -11.49 -17.77 23.63
CA LYS A 298 -11.03 -16.55 24.29
C LYS A 298 -9.51 -16.42 24.30
N GLU A 299 -8.78 -17.53 24.41
CA GLU A 299 -7.33 -17.52 24.47
C GLU A 299 -6.73 -17.04 23.14
N SER A 300 -7.19 -17.62 22.02
CA SER A 300 -6.76 -17.18 20.68
C SER A 300 -7.15 -15.73 20.37
N LEU A 301 -8.27 -15.24 20.92
CA LEU A 301 -8.67 -13.84 20.79
C LEU A 301 -7.74 -12.89 21.55
N GLU A 302 -7.36 -13.23 22.79
CA GLU A 302 -6.41 -12.43 23.58
C GLU A 302 -5.03 -12.37 22.89
N ASP A 303 -4.57 -13.47 22.30
CA ASP A 303 -3.31 -13.50 21.57
C ASP A 303 -3.38 -12.71 20.26
N LEU A 304 -4.51 -12.75 19.55
CA LEU A 304 -4.74 -11.92 18.37
C LEU A 304 -4.74 -10.42 18.70
N GLU A 305 -5.30 -10.03 19.85
CA GLU A 305 -5.30 -8.62 20.29
C GLU A 305 -3.88 -8.10 20.58
N LYS A 306 -3.03 -8.92 21.21
CA LYS A 306 -1.62 -8.56 21.45
C LYS A 306 -0.89 -8.32 20.13
N GLN A 307 -1.09 -9.20 19.14
CA GLN A 307 -0.46 -9.09 17.82
C GLN A 307 -0.88 -7.84 17.04
N LYS A 308 -2.07 -7.27 17.28
CA LYS A 308 -2.49 -6.03 16.61
C LYS A 308 -1.65 -4.83 17.03
N ILE A 309 -1.22 -4.75 18.29
CA ILE A 309 -0.53 -3.57 18.83
C ILE A 309 0.83 -3.36 18.16
N ASP A 310 1.51 -4.45 17.80
CA ASP A 310 2.87 -4.41 17.27
C ASP A 310 2.95 -4.26 15.75
N ASN A 311 1.87 -4.59 15.02
CA ASN A 311 1.92 -4.79 13.57
C ASN A 311 1.40 -3.62 12.73
N TYR A 312 0.74 -2.62 13.34
CA TYR A 312 0.23 -1.47 12.59
C TYR A 312 1.20 -0.30 12.62
N PRO A 313 1.66 0.19 11.46
CA PRO A 313 2.47 1.37 11.41
C PRO A 313 1.72 2.54 12.05
N LYS A 314 2.42 3.30 12.90
CA LYS A 314 1.99 4.67 13.19
C LYS A 314 2.05 5.41 11.86
N GLY A 315 0.98 6.13 11.51
CA GLY A 315 0.92 6.86 10.24
C GLY A 315 2.17 7.71 10.01
N LEU A 316 2.47 7.96 8.73
CA LEU A 316 3.63 8.76 8.34
C LEU A 316 3.68 10.07 9.14
N SER A 317 4.89 10.47 9.57
CA SER A 317 5.05 11.81 10.08
C SER A 317 4.76 12.80 8.95
N LYS A 318 4.17 13.93 9.30
CA LYS A 318 3.82 14.97 8.33
C LYS A 318 5.04 15.48 7.55
N ASP A 319 6.22 15.42 8.16
CA ASP A 319 7.48 15.79 7.53
C ASP A 319 7.86 14.81 6.41
N ILE A 320 7.60 13.51 6.59
CA ILE A 320 7.87 12.49 5.57
C ILE A 320 6.85 12.57 4.45
N GLU A 321 5.57 12.80 4.76
CA GLU A 321 4.56 13.06 3.74
C GLU A 321 5.00 14.23 2.85
N LEU A 322 5.47 15.33 3.47
CA LEU A 322 6.00 16.47 2.73
C LEU A 322 7.23 16.06 1.91
N MET A 323 8.20 15.32 2.46
CA MET A 323 9.39 14.92 1.71
C MET A 323 9.06 14.04 0.50
N LEU A 324 8.10 13.11 0.62
CA LEU A 324 7.61 12.31 -0.50
C LEU A 324 6.93 13.19 -1.57
N MET A 325 6.38 14.34 -1.19
CA MET A 325 5.82 15.32 -2.14
C MET A 325 6.87 16.23 -2.78
N LEU A 326 8.05 16.40 -2.18
CA LEU A 326 9.08 17.35 -2.66
C LEU A 326 10.29 16.68 -3.31
N ASP A 327 10.63 15.44 -2.94
CA ASP A 327 11.78 14.71 -3.46
C ASP A 327 11.35 13.48 -4.30
N PRO A 328 11.46 13.55 -5.64
CA PRO A 328 11.05 12.45 -6.52
C PRO A 328 11.88 11.18 -6.38
N GLN A 329 13.16 11.31 -6.00
CA GLN A 329 14.00 10.12 -5.79
C GLN A 329 13.56 9.40 -4.51
N LEU A 330 13.21 10.16 -3.48
CA LEU A 330 12.68 9.59 -2.24
C LEU A 330 11.30 8.96 -2.46
N ALA A 331 10.41 9.61 -3.21
CA ALA A 331 9.10 9.09 -3.56
C ALA A 331 9.19 7.79 -4.36
N TYR A 332 10.02 7.77 -5.40
CA TYR A 332 10.29 6.58 -6.21
C TYR A 332 10.81 5.44 -5.32
N LYS A 333 11.86 5.71 -4.53
CA LYS A 333 12.44 4.72 -3.60
C LYS A 333 11.40 4.20 -2.61
N TYR A 334 10.57 5.07 -2.04
CA TYR A 334 9.52 4.67 -1.10
C TYR A 334 8.57 3.67 -1.76
N PHE A 335 7.97 4.01 -2.90
CA PHE A 335 6.97 3.13 -3.52
C PHE A 335 7.57 1.86 -4.15
N THR A 336 8.81 1.90 -4.66
CA THR A 336 9.49 0.67 -5.10
C THR A 336 9.81 -0.26 -3.92
N MET A 337 10.19 0.29 -2.77
CA MET A 337 10.47 -0.54 -1.57
C MET A 337 9.19 -0.99 -0.87
N PHE A 338 8.07 -0.28 -1.04
CA PHE A 338 6.78 -0.62 -0.46
C PHE A 338 6.38 -2.07 -0.77
N ASP A 339 6.48 -2.46 -2.03
CA ASP A 339 6.08 -3.80 -2.49
C ASP A 339 7.08 -4.91 -2.11
N LEU A 340 8.29 -4.54 -1.69
CA LEU A 340 9.33 -5.49 -1.25
C LEU A 340 9.36 -5.68 0.27
N LEU A 341 9.23 -4.59 1.02
CA LEU A 341 9.41 -4.58 2.48
C LEU A 341 8.09 -4.50 3.25
N GLY A 342 7.02 -4.08 2.57
CA GLY A 342 5.77 -3.71 3.19
C GLY A 342 5.75 -2.28 3.71
N GLU A 343 4.54 -1.78 3.95
CA GLU A 343 4.23 -0.43 4.39
C GLU A 343 5.02 -0.04 5.64
N GLY A 344 4.90 -0.79 6.73
CA GLY A 344 5.55 -0.43 8.00
C GLY A 344 7.08 -0.42 7.95
N SER A 345 7.68 -1.39 7.26
CA SER A 345 9.14 -1.47 7.10
C SER A 345 9.65 -0.35 6.21
N THR A 346 8.93 -0.03 5.13
CA THR A 346 9.27 1.06 4.21
C THR A 346 9.15 2.42 4.88
N GLN A 347 8.08 2.63 5.66
CA GLN A 347 7.91 3.84 6.47
C GLN A 347 9.07 3.98 7.47
N SER A 348 9.42 2.91 8.19
CA SER A 348 10.54 2.93 9.14
C SER A 348 11.89 3.22 8.47
N MET A 349 12.12 2.65 7.28
CA MET A 349 13.32 2.92 6.47
C MET A 349 13.39 4.41 6.08
N ILE A 350 12.27 4.97 5.61
CA ILE A 350 12.23 6.35 5.11
C ILE A 350 12.25 7.36 6.25
N MET A 351 11.71 7.01 7.43
CA MET A 351 11.92 7.79 8.66
C MET A 351 13.40 7.93 9.02
N LYS A 352 14.17 6.84 8.91
CA LYS A 352 15.60 6.85 9.21
C LYS A 352 16.39 7.62 8.15
N ASP A 353 16.05 7.44 6.89
CA ASP A 353 16.66 8.18 5.78
C ASP A 353 16.36 9.67 5.92
N SER A 354 15.13 10.04 6.30
CA SER A 354 14.75 11.44 6.47
C SER A 354 15.45 12.11 7.64
N GLU A 355 15.54 11.46 8.80
CA GLU A 355 16.33 11.96 9.94
C GLU A 355 17.79 12.23 9.54
N THR A 356 18.36 11.37 8.69
CA THR A 356 19.75 11.51 8.24
C THR A 356 19.90 12.66 7.23
N LEU A 357 19.03 12.70 6.22
CA LEU A 357 19.11 13.65 5.11
C LEU A 357 18.69 15.07 5.53
N TYR A 358 17.82 15.18 6.55
CA TYR A 358 17.12 16.41 6.87
C TYR A 358 17.20 16.81 8.36
N SER A 359 18.13 16.24 9.13
CA SER A 359 18.40 16.63 10.53
C SER A 359 18.63 18.13 10.76
N ASN A 360 19.02 18.88 9.72
CA ASN A 360 19.22 20.34 9.74
C ASN A 360 18.25 21.10 8.80
N PHE A 361 17.21 20.42 8.32
CA PHE A 361 16.30 20.99 7.34
C PHE A 361 15.26 21.87 8.04
N ASP A 362 15.40 23.18 7.87
CA ASP A 362 14.30 24.09 8.15
C ASP A 362 13.25 23.92 7.05
N SER A 363 12.24 23.12 7.37
CA SER A 363 11.13 22.83 6.48
C SER A 363 10.39 24.07 5.99
N CYS A 364 10.36 25.15 6.78
CA CYS A 364 9.74 26.41 6.36
C CYS A 364 10.60 27.15 5.32
N SER A 365 11.93 27.13 5.48
CA SER A 365 12.84 27.68 4.47
C SER A 365 12.73 26.91 3.15
N ALA A 366 12.62 25.58 3.19
CA ALA A 366 12.53 24.76 1.99
C ALA A 366 11.22 24.96 1.21
N VAL A 367 10.08 24.95 1.91
CA VAL A 367 8.78 25.22 1.30
C VAL A 367 8.73 26.63 0.69
N LYS A 368 9.32 27.63 1.37
CA LYS A 368 9.42 29.00 0.88
C LYS A 368 10.26 29.09 -0.40
N SER A 369 11.45 28.48 -0.42
CA SER A 369 12.30 28.42 -1.62
C SER A 369 11.64 27.70 -2.81
N MET A 370 10.79 26.70 -2.55
CA MET A 370 10.04 26.03 -3.62
C MET A 370 8.88 26.89 -4.13
N SER A 371 8.15 27.58 -3.25
CA SER A 371 7.09 28.50 -3.67
C SER A 371 7.62 29.64 -4.57
N GLU A 372 8.86 30.06 -4.35
CA GLU A 372 9.56 31.06 -5.17
C GLU A 372 10.07 30.48 -6.52
N PHE A 373 10.12 29.16 -6.68
CA PHE A 373 10.53 28.49 -7.92
C PHE A 373 9.34 28.18 -8.85
N PHE A 374 8.13 28.05 -8.29
CA PHE A 374 6.89 27.76 -9.02
C PHE A 374 6.03 29.01 -9.32
N LEU A 375 6.44 30.20 -8.85
CA LEU A 375 5.91 31.52 -9.24
C LEU A 375 6.89 32.21 -10.19
#